data_AF-A0A3B9Z6Q1-F1
#
_entry.id   AF-A0A3B9Z6Q1-F1
#
_cell.length_a   1.000
_cell.length_b   1.000
_cell.length_c   1.000
_cell.angle_alpha   90.00
_cell.angle_beta   90.00
_cell.angle_gamma   90.00
#
_symmetry.space_group_name_H-M   'P 1'
#
loop_
_entity.id
_entity.type
_entity.pdbx_description
1 polymer ?
#
loop_
_entity_poly.entity_id
_entity_poly.type
_entity_poly.pdbx_seq_one_letter_code
_entity_poly.pdbx_strand_id
1 'polypeptide(L)'
;WAAQAAIEGGANLEVPPHLRDGHGPPRVSAGSRGPYVYPHDHDGAYVEQQYLPDGVGGGFYEPSDRGVEARLRAHLDGLHSPMSRRMV
;
A
#
# COMPACT_ATOMS: atom_id res chain seq x y z
N TRP A 1 2.79 14.86 13.44
CA TRP A 1 2.20 13.59 12.99
C TRP A 1 3.09 12.99 11.91
N ALA A 2 3.35 11.68 11.92
CA ALA A 2 4.42 11.08 11.09
C ALA A 2 4.16 11.20 9.57
N ALA A 3 2.95 10.91 9.10
CA ALA A 3 2.60 11.05 7.69
C ALA A 3 2.68 12.52 7.21
N GLN A 4 2.22 13.47 8.02
CA GLN A 4 2.32 14.89 7.69
C GLN A 4 3.78 15.36 7.63
N ALA A 5 4.61 14.93 8.59
CA ALA A 5 6.04 15.22 8.59
C ALA A 5 6.74 14.64 7.36
N ALA A 6 6.31 13.48 6.86
CA ALA A 6 6.82 12.93 5.60
C ALA A 6 6.49 13.83 4.40
N ILE A 7 5.27 14.39 4.34
CA ILE A 7 4.88 15.35 3.28
C ILE A 7 5.74 16.62 3.36
N GLU A 8 5.91 17.19 4.56
CA GLU A 8 6.77 18.35 4.80
C GLU A 8 8.24 18.06 4.45
N GLY A 9 8.67 16.81 4.61
CA GLY A 9 10.00 16.29 4.22
C GLY A 9 10.14 15.90 2.75
N GLY A 10 9.12 16.10 1.90
CA GLY A 10 9.20 15.89 0.46
C GLY A 10 8.57 14.59 -0.07
N ALA A 11 7.81 13.84 0.73
CA ALA A 11 7.07 12.65 0.28
C ALA A 11 5.83 12.96 -0.60
N ASN A 12 5.68 14.21 -1.07
CA ASN A 12 4.63 14.63 -2.00
C ASN A 12 4.99 14.25 -3.45
N LEU A 13 5.18 12.96 -3.69
CA LEU A 13 5.57 12.40 -4.99
C LEU A 13 4.33 11.98 -5.81
N GLU A 14 4.53 11.67 -7.08
CA GLU A 14 3.42 11.26 -7.95
C GLU A 14 2.70 10.01 -7.43
N VAL A 15 1.37 10.01 -7.56
CA VAL A 15 0.55 8.82 -7.31
C VAL A 15 1.00 7.69 -8.25
N PRO A 16 1.23 6.45 -7.75
CA PRO A 16 1.55 5.31 -8.58
C PRO A 16 0.56 5.14 -9.74
N PRO A 17 1.01 4.88 -10.99
CA PRO A 17 0.12 4.93 -12.16
C PRO A 17 -1.09 3.98 -12.07
N HIS A 18 -0.91 2.81 -11.47
CA HIS A 18 -1.98 1.83 -11.24
C HIS A 18 -2.99 2.23 -10.16
N LEU A 19 -2.83 3.36 -9.48
CA LEU A 19 -3.80 3.91 -8.51
C LEU A 19 -4.45 5.20 -8.99
N ARG A 20 -4.05 5.72 -10.16
CA ARG A 20 -4.64 6.93 -10.73
C ARG A 20 -6.04 6.63 -11.24
N ASP A 21 -6.90 7.63 -11.22
CA ASP A 21 -8.25 7.53 -11.76
C ASP A 21 -8.20 7.16 -13.27
N GLY A 22 -8.88 6.05 -13.61
CA GLY A 22 -9.00 5.53 -14.97
C GLY A 22 -9.98 6.29 -15.86
N HIS A 23 -10.71 7.28 -15.31
CA HIS A 23 -11.61 8.13 -16.07
C HIS A 23 -10.89 9.26 -16.84
N GLY A 24 -9.58 9.45 -16.61
CA GLY A 24 -8.74 10.32 -17.43
C GLY A 24 -8.27 9.66 -18.73
N PRO A 25 -7.85 10.44 -19.74
CA PRO A 25 -7.24 9.87 -20.95
C PRO A 25 -6.04 8.98 -20.57
N PRO A 26 -5.89 7.79 -21.17
CA PRO A 26 -4.84 6.85 -20.79
C PRO A 26 -3.47 7.50 -20.95
N ARG A 27 -2.81 7.77 -19.82
CA ARG A 27 -1.42 8.19 -19.77
C ARG A 27 -0.58 6.95 -19.55
N VAL A 28 -0.12 6.35 -20.65
CA VAL A 28 0.89 5.29 -20.60
C VAL A 28 2.16 5.93 -20.05
N SER A 29 2.43 5.72 -18.76
CA SER A 29 3.69 6.16 -18.15
C SER A 29 4.71 5.03 -18.29
N ALA A 30 5.84 5.33 -18.92
CA ALA A 30 6.98 4.44 -19.00
C ALA A 30 7.53 4.26 -17.58
N GLY A 31 7.23 3.11 -16.95
CA GLY A 31 7.63 2.81 -15.57
C GLY A 31 6.55 2.14 -14.70
N SER A 32 5.30 2.00 -15.17
CA SER A 32 4.23 1.40 -14.38
C SER A 32 4.49 -0.07 -14.05
N ARG A 33 4.39 -0.44 -12.76
CA ARG A 33 4.51 -1.82 -12.24
C ARG A 33 3.31 -2.72 -12.56
N GLY A 34 2.70 -2.58 -13.74
CA GLY A 34 1.48 -3.28 -14.15
C GLY A 34 0.19 -2.50 -13.87
N PRO A 35 -0.98 -3.12 -14.11
CA PRO A 35 -2.30 -2.51 -13.87
C PRO A 35 -2.69 -2.53 -12.38
N TYR A 36 -3.78 -1.84 -12.04
CA TYR A 36 -4.44 -1.98 -10.75
C TYR A 36 -4.89 -3.43 -10.54
N VAL A 37 -4.65 -4.00 -9.36
CA VAL A 37 -5.17 -5.32 -9.00
C VAL A 37 -6.29 -5.13 -7.98
N TYR A 38 -7.48 -5.58 -8.32
CA TYR A 38 -8.65 -5.43 -7.45
C TYR A 38 -8.60 -6.48 -6.32
N PRO A 39 -8.37 -6.08 -5.05
CA PRO A 39 -8.07 -7.05 -3.99
C PRO A 39 -9.18 -8.07 -3.72
N HIS A 40 -10.43 -7.69 -3.95
CA HIS A 40 -11.59 -8.54 -3.68
C HIS A 40 -11.75 -9.73 -4.64
N ASP A 41 -11.03 -9.74 -5.76
CA ASP A 41 -10.97 -10.89 -6.67
C ASP A 41 -9.94 -11.95 -6.20
N HIS A 42 -9.21 -11.68 -5.12
CA HIS A 42 -8.16 -12.55 -4.58
C HIS A 42 -8.51 -13.12 -3.20
N ASP A 43 -7.95 -14.28 -2.90
CA ASP A 43 -8.09 -14.93 -1.60
C ASP A 43 -7.67 -14.00 -0.46
N GLY A 44 -8.49 -13.94 0.58
CA GLY A 44 -8.25 -13.07 1.74
C GLY A 44 -8.50 -11.58 1.47
N ALA A 45 -9.00 -11.21 0.28
CA ALA A 45 -9.29 -9.84 -0.14
C ALA A 45 -8.09 -8.88 0.01
N TYR A 46 -6.87 -9.40 -0.18
CA TYR A 46 -5.61 -8.67 -0.05
C TYR A 46 -4.65 -9.02 -1.18
N VAL A 47 -3.92 -8.02 -1.68
CA VAL A 47 -2.86 -8.20 -2.67
C VAL A 47 -1.65 -7.35 -2.31
N GLU A 48 -0.46 -7.96 -2.39
CA GLU A 48 0.81 -7.24 -2.29
C GLU A 48 1.01 -6.42 -3.57
N GLN A 49 0.63 -5.13 -3.50
CA GLN A 49 0.84 -4.15 -4.56
C GLN A 49 1.47 -2.89 -3.94
N GLN A 50 2.18 -2.10 -4.75
CA GLN A 50 2.72 -0.82 -4.29
C GLN A 50 1.59 0.18 -4.07
N TYR A 51 1.40 0.65 -2.83
CA TYR A 51 0.39 1.68 -2.53
C TYR A 51 0.98 3.08 -2.25
N LEU A 52 2.23 3.14 -1.80
CA LEU A 52 2.96 4.40 -1.61
C LEU A 52 3.76 4.76 -2.87
N PRO A 53 4.00 6.06 -3.13
CA PRO A 53 4.90 6.48 -4.21
C PRO A 53 6.30 5.87 -4.11
N ASP A 54 6.99 5.75 -5.24
CA ASP A 54 8.39 5.32 -5.26
C ASP A 54 9.25 6.21 -4.36
N GLY A 55 10.09 5.61 -3.52
CA GLY A 55 10.98 6.34 -2.61
C GLY A 55 10.33 6.82 -1.31
N VAL A 56 9.03 6.60 -1.10
CA VAL A 56 8.36 6.93 0.18
C VAL A 56 8.35 5.71 1.09
N GLY A 57 9.00 5.84 2.26
CA GLY A 57 8.91 4.85 3.33
C GLY A 57 7.56 4.92 4.06
N GLY A 58 6.99 3.74 4.39
CA GLY A 58 5.76 3.61 5.18
C GLY A 58 6.01 3.56 6.69
N GLY A 59 5.11 2.89 7.42
CA GLY A 59 5.25 2.71 8.88
C GLY A 59 4.64 3.83 9.72
N PHE A 60 3.67 4.57 9.19
CA PHE A 60 3.04 5.68 9.92
C PHE A 60 2.08 5.25 11.04
N TYR A 61 1.68 3.99 11.06
CA TYR A 61 0.81 3.41 12.09
C TYR A 61 1.50 2.20 12.72
N GLU A 62 1.72 2.28 14.02
CA GLU A 62 2.25 1.20 14.85
C GLU A 62 1.16 0.86 15.90
N PRO A 63 0.32 -0.16 15.65
CA PRO A 63 -0.75 -0.53 16.59
C PRO A 63 -0.14 -0.93 17.93
N SER A 64 -0.77 -0.58 19.05
CA SER A 64 -0.35 -1.06 20.37
C SER A 64 -0.82 -2.50 20.65
N ASP A 65 -0.36 -3.07 21.77
CA ASP A 65 -0.81 -4.39 22.25
C ASP A 65 -2.11 -4.34 23.08
N ARG A 66 -2.83 -3.22 23.05
CA ARG A 66 -3.98 -3.00 23.94
C ARG A 66 -5.30 -3.21 23.22
N GLY A 67 -6.16 -4.05 23.80
CA GLY A 67 -7.54 -4.21 23.37
C GLY A 67 -7.66 -4.63 21.90
N VAL A 68 -8.38 -3.81 21.12
CA VAL A 68 -8.64 -4.09 19.70
C VAL A 68 -7.38 -4.02 18.85
N GLU A 69 -6.43 -3.14 19.20
CA GLU A 69 -5.21 -2.95 18.41
C GLU A 69 -4.31 -4.20 18.41
N ALA A 70 -4.34 -5.02 19.45
CA ALA A 70 -3.62 -6.29 19.48
C ALA A 70 -4.08 -7.24 18.35
N ARG A 71 -5.39 -7.26 18.06
CA ARG A 71 -5.94 -8.05 16.95
C ARG A 71 -5.58 -7.44 15.59
N LEU A 72 -5.58 -6.11 15.48
CA LEU A 72 -5.14 -5.41 14.27
C LEU A 72 -3.66 -5.68 13.98
N ARG A 73 -2.80 -5.63 15.00
CA ARG A 73 -1.36 -5.95 14.87
C ARG A 73 -1.17 -7.35 14.31
N ALA A 74 -1.79 -8.36 14.93
CA ALA A 74 -1.70 -9.74 14.46
C ALA A 74 -2.20 -9.91 13.02
N HIS A 75 -3.25 -9.17 12.62
CA HIS A 75 -3.74 -9.17 11.25
C HIS A 75 -2.72 -8.55 10.28
N LEU A 76 -2.20 -7.36 10.58
CA LEU A 76 -1.20 -6.67 9.77
C LEU A 76 0.11 -7.47 9.62
N ASP A 77 0.56 -8.11 10.70
CA ASP A 77 1.73 -9.00 10.67
C ASP A 77 1.49 -10.20 9.74
N GLY A 78 0.26 -10.72 9.73
CA GLY A 78 -0.15 -11.80 8.81
C GLY A 78 -0.10 -11.37 7.34
N LEU A 79 -0.53 -10.15 7.02
CA LEU A 79 -0.49 -9.61 5.66
C LEU A 79 0.95 -9.45 5.15
N HIS A 80 1.88 -9.03 6.02
CA HIS A 80 3.29 -8.76 5.66
C HIS A 80 4.22 -9.99 5.80
N SER A 81 3.70 -11.16 6.17
CA SER A 81 4.50 -12.37 6.35
C SER A 81 5.02 -12.90 4.99
N PRO A 82 6.28 -13.37 4.90
CA PRO A 82 6.85 -13.92 3.67
C PRO A 82 6.11 -15.14 3.10
N MET A 83 5.23 -15.78 3.88
CA MET A 83 4.34 -16.84 3.39
C MET A 83 3.17 -16.31 2.55
N SER A 84 2.69 -15.08 2.81
CA SER A 84 1.69 -14.38 2.00
C SER A 84 2.23 -14.07 0.59
N ARG A 85 3.54 -13.87 0.49
CA ARG A 85 4.29 -13.49 -0.72
C ARG A 85 4.39 -14.56 -1.82
N ARG A 86 3.90 -15.78 -1.57
CA ARG A 86 4.00 -16.94 -2.50
C ARG A 86 2.70 -17.27 -3.24
N MET A 87 1.61 -16.55 -3.00
CA MET A 87 0.28 -16.84 -3.60
C MET A 87 -0.07 -15.93 -4.81
N VAL A 88 0.93 -15.48 -5.58
CA VAL A 88 0.71 -14.71 -6.81
C VAL A 88 1.51 -15.27 -7.97
#